data_AF-X0XUP6-F1
#
_entry.id   AF-X0XUP6-F1
#
_cell.length_a   1.000
_cell.length_b   1.000
_cell.length_c   1.000
_cell.angle_alpha   90.00
_cell.angle_beta   90.00
_cell.angle_gamma   90.00
#
_symmetry.space_group_name_H-M   'P 1'
#
loop_
_entity.id
_entity.type
_entity.pdbx_description
1 polymer ?
#
loop_
_entity_poly.entity_id
_entity_poly.type
_entity_poly.pdbx_seq_one_letter_code
_entity_poly.pdbx_strand_id
1 'polypeptide(L)'
;FVGSKDIIWTYKRSPRNVRAMVYSYVLTMFILNIMITVGLTIFFTFFLEFDFFTLIFFFTFSLIYNQLVLFQAIGIQCLSPSFEEKGSAMTSNNLMLMVLQWVPFQFVFFILIVIFEPPTSPELAKFYFLSPMLLLTAVIAIPLLFLGIRHLGKIE
;
A
#
# COMPACT_ATOMS: atom_id res chain seq x y z
N PHE A 1 -16.54 21.25 13.33
CA PHE A 1 -16.40 22.59 12.73
C PHE A 1 -15.38 23.48 13.43
N VAL A 2 -15.19 23.41 14.76
CA VAL A 2 -14.26 24.31 15.50
C VAL A 2 -12.77 24.10 15.12
N GLY A 3 -12.30 22.87 14.86
CA GLY A 3 -10.90 22.62 14.46
C GLY A 3 -10.57 22.84 12.97
N SER A 4 -11.55 23.08 12.10
CA SER A 4 -11.30 23.16 10.65
C SER A 4 -10.49 24.39 10.22
N LYS A 5 -10.60 25.50 10.95
CA LYS A 5 -9.88 26.74 10.65
C LYS A 5 -8.40 26.66 11.03
N ASP A 6 -8.09 26.02 12.16
CA ASP A 6 -6.72 25.85 12.63
C ASP A 6 -5.94 24.89 11.72
N ILE A 7 -6.59 23.81 11.26
CA ILE A 7 -6.01 22.86 10.30
C ILE A 7 -5.63 23.55 8.98
N ILE A 8 -6.53 24.37 8.42
CA ILE A 8 -6.25 25.13 7.20
C ILE A 8 -5.09 26.11 7.42
N TRP A 9 -5.00 26.69 8.62
CA TRP A 9 -3.94 27.62 8.97
C TRP A 9 -2.58 26.93 9.12
N THR A 10 -2.54 25.71 9.66
CA THR A 10 -1.34 24.87 9.72
C THR A 10 -0.81 24.55 8.33
N TYR A 11 -1.68 24.19 7.37
CA TYR A 11 -1.27 23.94 5.98
C TYR A 11 -0.73 25.19 5.29
N LYS A 12 -1.38 26.35 5.47
CA LYS A 12 -0.90 27.63 4.91
C LYS A 12 0.41 28.13 5.53
N ARG A 13 0.72 27.72 6.76
CA ARG A 13 1.94 28.12 7.48
C ARG A 13 3.09 27.11 7.32
N SER A 14 2.83 25.94 6.75
CA SER A 14 3.87 24.96 6.43
C SER A 14 4.86 25.58 5.43
N PRO A 15 6.15 25.70 5.76
CA PRO A 15 7.16 26.20 4.82
C PRO A 15 7.41 25.22 3.65
N ARG A 16 6.85 24.01 3.72
CA ARG A 16 6.97 22.96 2.70
C ARG A 16 5.60 22.72 2.05
N ASN A 17 5.58 22.77 0.72
CA ASN A 17 4.43 22.45 -0.13
C ASN A 17 3.79 21.10 0.26
N VAL A 18 2.46 21.01 0.26
CA VAL A 18 1.69 19.81 0.61
C VAL A 18 2.18 18.55 -0.13
N ARG A 19 2.58 18.70 -1.40
CA ARG A 19 3.13 17.58 -2.18
C ARG A 19 4.39 16.99 -1.53
N ALA A 20 5.30 17.84 -1.06
CA ALA A 20 6.55 17.41 -0.45
C ALA A 20 6.31 16.66 0.86
N MET A 21 5.31 17.08 1.63
CA MET A 21 4.87 16.40 2.85
C MET A 21 4.34 15.00 2.54
N VAL A 22 3.43 14.86 1.58
CA VAL A 22 2.86 13.54 1.21
C VAL A 22 3.94 12.61 0.66
N TYR A 23 4.84 13.08 -0.20
CA TYR A 23 5.92 12.25 -0.73
C TYR A 23 6.93 11.81 0.34
N SER A 24 7.20 12.68 1.32
CA SER A 24 8.05 12.33 2.46
C SER A 24 7.41 11.22 3.30
N TYR A 25 6.08 11.29 3.54
CA TYR A 25 5.34 10.25 4.23
C TYR A 25 5.31 8.92 3.45
N VAL A 26 5.09 8.99 2.14
CA VAL A 26 5.16 7.83 1.24
C VAL A 26 6.53 7.15 1.33
N LEU A 27 7.61 7.92 1.37
CA LEU A 27 8.97 7.40 1.50
C LEU A 27 9.19 6.72 2.87
N THR A 28 8.74 7.35 3.96
CA THR A 28 8.78 6.73 5.30
C THR A 28 8.05 5.40 5.32
N MET A 29 6.86 5.34 4.72
CA MET A 29 6.08 4.11 4.62
C MET A 29 6.74 3.06 3.75
N PHE A 30 7.41 3.45 2.67
CA PHE A 30 8.19 2.53 1.84
C PHE A 30 9.36 1.89 2.62
N ILE A 31 10.08 2.68 3.43
CA ILE A 31 11.16 2.14 4.28
C ILE A 31 10.62 1.13 5.29
N LEU A 32 9.50 1.45 5.96
CA LEU A 32 8.83 0.50 6.86
C LEU A 32 8.36 -0.76 6.12
N ASN A 33 7.84 -0.60 4.90
CA ASN A 33 7.41 -1.72 4.07
C ASN A 33 8.56 -2.66 3.69
N ILE A 34 9.75 -2.13 3.39
CA ILE A 34 10.94 -2.96 3.17
C ILE A 34 11.24 -3.78 4.43
N MET A 35 11.29 -3.16 5.61
CA MET A 35 11.62 -3.86 6.86
C MET A 35 10.63 -4.98 7.17
N ILE A 36 9.33 -4.71 7.02
CA ILE A 36 8.26 -5.71 7.23
C ILE A 36 8.36 -6.83 6.20
N THR A 37 8.57 -6.49 4.92
CA THR A 37 8.66 -7.47 3.83
C THR A 37 9.87 -8.39 3.99
N VAL A 38 11.02 -7.86 4.43
CA VAL A 38 12.20 -8.69 4.77
C VAL A 38 11.85 -9.67 5.89
N GLY A 39 11.24 -9.20 6.99
CA GLY A 39 10.85 -10.05 8.11
C GLY A 39 9.89 -11.17 7.68
N LEU A 40 8.86 -10.83 6.90
CA LEU A 40 7.90 -11.81 6.36
C LEU A 40 8.56 -12.79 5.40
N THR A 41 9.46 -12.32 4.54
CA THR A 41 10.14 -13.20 3.57
C THR A 41 11.03 -14.22 4.28
N ILE A 42 11.79 -13.79 5.28
CA ILE A 42 12.62 -14.70 6.10
C ILE A 42 11.73 -15.73 6.80
N PHE A 43 10.64 -15.28 7.41
CA PHE A 43 9.67 -16.15 8.07
C PHE A 43 9.12 -17.21 7.09
N PHE A 44 8.52 -16.80 5.97
CA PHE A 44 7.94 -17.74 5.02
C PHE A 44 8.98 -18.65 4.36
N THR A 45 10.18 -18.15 4.10
CA THR A 45 11.26 -18.99 3.55
C THR A 45 11.61 -20.15 4.49
N PHE A 46 11.65 -19.89 5.81
CA PHE A 46 11.93 -20.94 6.80
C PHE A 46 10.79 -21.95 6.94
N PHE A 47 9.53 -21.49 6.92
CA PHE A 47 8.37 -22.36 7.13
C PHE A 47 7.91 -23.12 5.89
N LEU A 48 8.05 -22.52 4.71
CA LEU A 48 7.57 -23.07 3.43
C LEU A 48 8.70 -23.57 2.53
N GLU A 49 9.95 -23.55 3.02
CA GLU A 49 11.14 -24.04 2.33
C GLU A 49 11.28 -23.47 0.92
N PHE A 50 11.20 -22.13 0.80
CA PHE A 50 11.28 -21.48 -0.50
C PHE A 50 12.64 -21.69 -1.17
N ASP A 51 12.60 -22.11 -2.43
CA ASP A 51 13.76 -22.06 -3.30
C ASP A 51 14.13 -20.60 -3.63
N PHE A 52 15.37 -20.40 -4.09
CA PHE A 52 15.91 -19.06 -4.33
C PHE A 52 15.05 -18.21 -5.27
N PHE A 53 14.48 -18.80 -6.32
CA PHE A 53 13.63 -18.08 -7.27
C PHE A 53 12.29 -17.70 -6.64
N THR A 54 11.66 -18.59 -5.88
CA THR A 54 10.42 -18.27 -5.15
C THR A 54 10.66 -17.21 -4.09
N LEU A 55 11.81 -17.21 -3.41
CA LEU A 55 12.18 -16.17 -2.44
C LEU A 55 12.22 -14.79 -3.10
N ILE A 56 12.97 -14.64 -4.20
CA ILE A 56 13.08 -13.36 -4.92
C ILE A 56 11.72 -12.90 -5.43
N PHE A 57 10.96 -13.83 -6.02
CA PHE A 57 9.61 -13.55 -6.52
C PHE A 57 8.69 -13.08 -5.38
N PHE A 58 8.64 -13.82 -4.27
CA PHE A 58 7.81 -13.50 -3.12
C PHE A 58 8.17 -12.14 -2.52
N PHE A 59 9.46 -11.86 -2.35
CA PHE A 59 9.93 -10.59 -1.82
C PHE A 59 9.50 -9.42 -2.72
N THR A 60 9.79 -9.51 -4.02
CA THR A 60 9.53 -8.44 -4.98
C THR A 60 8.03 -8.20 -5.13
N PHE A 61 7.25 -9.28 -5.28
CA PHE A 61 5.80 -9.20 -5.40
C PHE A 61 5.16 -8.58 -4.15
N SER A 62 5.52 -9.09 -2.96
CA SER A 62 4.98 -8.60 -1.69
C SER A 62 5.32 -7.14 -1.46
N LEU A 63 6.56 -6.73 -1.77
CA LEU A 63 7.00 -5.34 -1.61
C LEU A 63 6.14 -4.40 -2.48
N ILE A 64 5.98 -4.71 -3.76
CA ILE A 64 5.20 -3.91 -4.71
C ILE A 64 3.73 -3.89 -4.31
N TYR A 65 3.15 -5.05 -4.03
CA TYR A 65 1.75 -5.16 -3.66
C TYR A 65 1.43 -4.34 -2.40
N ASN A 66 2.23 -4.51 -1.34
CA ASN A 66 2.06 -3.75 -0.11
C ASN A 66 2.20 -2.24 -0.35
N GLN A 67 3.11 -1.83 -1.24
CA GLN A 67 3.30 -0.42 -1.56
C GLN A 67 2.09 0.18 -2.28
N LEU A 68 1.46 -0.57 -3.18
CA LEU A 68 0.24 -0.13 -3.87
C LEU A 68 -0.93 0.02 -2.90
N VAL A 69 -1.08 -0.88 -1.93
CA VAL A 69 -2.13 -0.71 -0.90
C VAL A 69 -1.83 0.48 0.00
N LEU A 70 -0.56 0.72 0.35
CA LEU A 70 -0.16 1.93 1.08
C LEU A 70 -0.51 3.20 0.29
N PHE A 71 -0.32 3.22 -1.03
CA PHE A 71 -0.76 4.35 -1.87
C PHE A 71 -2.27 4.58 -1.81
N GLN A 72 -3.08 3.51 -1.75
CA GLN A 72 -4.53 3.65 -1.55
C GLN A 72 -4.82 4.26 -0.17
N ALA A 73 -4.23 3.72 0.89
CA ALA A 73 -4.46 4.20 2.25
C ALA A 73 -4.06 5.67 2.43
N ILE A 74 -2.88 6.03 1.93
CA ILE A 74 -2.37 7.42 1.95
C ILE A 74 -3.27 8.32 1.11
N GLY A 75 -3.65 7.91 -0.10
CA GLY A 75 -4.51 8.71 -0.94
C GLY A 75 -5.91 8.94 -0.33
N ILE A 76 -6.47 7.95 0.38
CA ILE A 76 -7.73 8.12 1.12
C ILE A 76 -7.52 9.11 2.27
N GLN A 77 -6.43 8.95 3.02
CA GLN A 77 -6.10 9.87 4.12
C GLN A 77 -5.92 11.30 3.62
N CYS A 78 -5.39 11.49 2.41
CA CYS A 78 -5.24 12.79 1.77
C CYS A 78 -6.56 13.49 1.43
N LEU A 79 -7.69 12.76 1.39
CA LEU A 79 -9.02 13.36 1.23
C LEU A 79 -9.53 13.99 2.54
N SER A 80 -8.93 13.64 3.69
CA SER A 80 -9.25 14.24 4.97
C SER A 80 -8.34 15.45 5.23
N PRO A 81 -8.89 16.64 5.56
CA PRO A 81 -8.07 17.83 5.80
C PRO A 81 -7.13 17.70 7.00
N SER A 82 -7.36 16.75 7.91
CA SER A 82 -6.55 16.52 9.12
C SER A 82 -5.34 15.58 8.91
N PHE A 83 -4.71 15.57 7.73
CA PHE A 83 -3.73 14.54 7.36
C PHE A 83 -2.48 14.52 8.26
N GLU A 84 -1.97 15.66 8.72
CA GLU A 84 -0.77 15.68 9.57
C GLU A 84 -1.10 15.52 11.07
N GLU A 85 -2.22 16.08 11.55
CA GLU A 85 -2.62 16.01 12.96
C GLU A 85 -2.89 14.59 13.46
N LYS A 86 -3.17 13.65 12.53
CA LYS A 86 -3.41 12.23 12.84
C LYS A 86 -2.15 11.37 12.70
N GLY A 87 -0.95 11.95 12.60
CA GLY A 87 0.28 11.24 12.20
C GLY A 87 0.55 9.88 12.87
N SER A 88 0.37 9.76 14.21
CA SER A 88 0.57 8.47 14.89
C SER A 88 -0.55 7.46 14.60
N ALA A 89 -1.80 7.92 14.59
CA ALA A 89 -2.97 7.10 14.26
C ALA A 89 -2.95 6.64 12.80
N MET A 90 -2.53 7.50 11.86
CA MET A 90 -2.38 7.15 10.45
C MET A 90 -1.29 6.11 10.23
N THR A 91 -0.16 6.25 10.94
CA THR A 91 0.92 5.26 10.88
C THR A 91 0.44 3.90 11.39
N SER A 92 -0.24 3.87 12.54
CA SER A 92 -0.83 2.63 13.09
C SER A 92 -1.87 2.01 12.16
N ASN A 93 -2.77 2.82 11.59
CA ASN A 93 -3.78 2.36 10.64
C ASN A 93 -3.15 1.79 9.37
N ASN A 94 -2.10 2.41 8.85
CA ASN A 94 -1.37 1.92 7.67
C ASN A 94 -0.67 0.59 7.97
N LEU A 95 -0.04 0.45 9.14
CA LEU A 95 0.56 -0.82 9.57
C LEU A 95 -0.51 -1.92 9.73
N MET A 96 -1.66 -1.60 10.32
CA MET A 96 -2.77 -2.55 10.45
C MET A 96 -3.31 -2.97 9.08
N LEU A 97 -3.45 -2.02 8.14
CA LEU A 97 -3.86 -2.30 6.77
C LEU A 97 -2.87 -3.24 6.06
N MET A 98 -1.56 -3.04 6.26
CA MET A 98 -0.54 -3.92 5.68
C MET A 98 -0.67 -5.38 6.13
N VAL A 99 -1.17 -5.63 7.34
CA VAL A 99 -1.44 -6.98 7.85
C VAL A 99 -2.81 -7.48 7.36
N LEU A 100 -3.84 -6.62 7.43
CA LEU A 100 -5.21 -7.01 7.12
C LEU A 100 -5.42 -7.29 5.63
N GLN A 101 -4.67 -6.63 4.74
CA GLN A 101 -4.79 -6.79 3.28
C GLN A 101 -4.43 -8.19 2.77
N TRP A 102 -3.77 -9.01 3.58
CA TRP A 102 -3.52 -10.41 3.25
C TRP A 102 -4.80 -11.24 3.24
N VAL A 103 -5.84 -10.84 3.98
CA VAL A 103 -7.14 -11.52 3.99
C VAL A 103 -7.87 -11.39 2.64
N PRO A 104 -8.16 -10.19 2.11
CA PRO A 104 -8.78 -10.05 0.79
C PRO A 104 -7.90 -10.60 -0.33
N PHE A 105 -6.58 -10.58 -0.16
CA PHE A 105 -5.65 -11.26 -1.07
C PHE A 105 -5.96 -12.76 -1.20
N GLN A 106 -6.10 -13.48 -0.08
CA GLN A 106 -6.44 -14.90 -0.10
C GLN A 106 -7.82 -15.17 -0.71
N PHE A 107 -8.80 -14.30 -0.45
CA PHE A 107 -10.14 -14.45 -1.03
C PHE A 107 -10.16 -14.35 -2.55
N VAL A 108 -9.50 -13.34 -3.12
CA VAL A 108 -9.46 -13.18 -4.59
C VAL A 108 -8.64 -14.30 -5.22
N PHE A 109 -7.53 -14.70 -4.60
CA PHE A 109 -6.74 -15.84 -5.06
C PHE A 109 -7.59 -17.13 -5.13
N PHE A 110 -8.40 -17.40 -4.10
CA PHE A 110 -9.30 -18.56 -4.08
C PHE A 110 -10.36 -18.48 -5.18
N ILE A 111 -10.98 -17.32 -5.39
CA ILE A 111 -11.96 -17.11 -6.47
C ILE A 111 -11.33 -17.40 -7.84
N LEU A 112 -10.10 -16.93 -8.08
CA LEU A 112 -9.43 -17.15 -9.36
C LEU A 112 -9.12 -18.64 -9.60
N ILE A 113 -8.74 -19.40 -8.57
CA ILE A 113 -8.52 -20.85 -8.70
C ILE A 113 -9.83 -21.59 -9.03
N VAL A 114 -10.96 -21.15 -8.48
CA VAL A 114 -12.26 -21.79 -8.73
C VAL A 114 -12.78 -21.49 -10.14
N ILE A 115 -12.54 -20.29 -10.65
CA ILE A 115 -13.07 -19.83 -11.94
C ILE A 115 -12.18 -20.23 -13.12
N PHE A 116 -10.85 -20.20 -12.94
CA PHE A 116 -9.90 -20.43 -14.02
C PHE A 116 -9.11 -21.73 -13.81
N GLU A 117 -8.95 -22.49 -14.89
CA GLU A 117 -8.08 -23.66 -14.87
C GLU A 117 -6.62 -23.23 -14.63
N PRO A 118 -5.90 -23.88 -13.70
CA PRO A 118 -4.52 -23.53 -13.43
C PRO A 118 -3.63 -23.83 -14.65
N PRO A 119 -2.70 -22.93 -15.00
CA PRO A 119 -1.73 -23.18 -16.07
C PRO A 119 -0.92 -24.46 -15.83
N THR A 120 -0.47 -25.08 -16.91
CA THR A 120 0.31 -26.33 -16.87
C THR A 120 1.68 -26.18 -16.21
N SER A 121 2.24 -24.97 -16.16
CA SER A 121 3.51 -24.71 -15.47
C SER A 121 3.30 -23.98 -14.12
N PRO A 122 3.98 -24.42 -13.04
CA PRO A 122 3.86 -23.78 -11.72
C PRO A 122 4.28 -22.31 -11.71
N GLU A 123 5.27 -21.95 -12.53
CA GLU A 123 5.75 -20.57 -12.65
C GLU A 123 4.72 -19.68 -13.33
N LEU A 124 4.12 -20.14 -14.43
CA LEU A 124 3.04 -19.39 -15.09
C LEU A 124 1.82 -19.28 -14.19
N ALA A 125 1.51 -20.30 -13.39
CA ALA A 125 0.43 -20.24 -12.41
C ALA A 125 0.64 -19.10 -11.40
N LYS A 126 1.85 -18.92 -10.87
CA LYS A 126 2.17 -17.79 -9.96
C LYS A 126 1.86 -16.45 -10.62
N PHE A 127 2.33 -16.22 -11.85
CA PHE A 127 2.06 -14.96 -12.55
C PHE A 127 0.58 -14.79 -12.93
N TYR A 128 -0.06 -15.85 -13.41
CA TYR A 128 -1.44 -15.82 -13.88
C TYR A 128 -2.41 -15.45 -12.77
N PHE A 129 -2.23 -15.98 -11.56
CA PHE A 129 -3.12 -15.68 -10.44
C PHE A 129 -2.79 -14.38 -9.72
N LEU A 130 -1.51 -13.98 -9.68
CA LEU A 130 -1.07 -12.82 -8.90
C LEU A 130 -1.07 -11.51 -9.70
N SER A 131 -0.85 -11.57 -11.02
CA SER A 131 -0.83 -10.37 -11.86
C SER A 131 -2.16 -9.62 -11.95
N PRO A 132 -3.35 -10.27 -12.03
CA PRO A 132 -4.62 -9.54 -12.05
C PRO A 132 -4.86 -8.79 -10.75
N MET A 133 -4.46 -9.36 -9.61
CA MET A 133 -4.56 -8.67 -8.32
C MET A 133 -3.68 -7.43 -8.30
N LEU A 134 -2.41 -7.56 -8.72
CA LEU A 134 -1.49 -6.43 -8.73
C LEU A 134 -1.97 -5.32 -9.68
N LEU A 135 -2.48 -5.68 -10.85
CA LEU A 135 -3.07 -4.74 -11.81
C LEU A 135 -4.29 -4.02 -11.24
N LEU A 136 -5.23 -4.75 -10.65
CA LEU A 136 -6.43 -4.16 -10.05
C LEU A 136 -6.06 -3.19 -8.93
N THR A 137 -5.14 -3.59 -8.05
CA THR A 137 -4.65 -2.73 -6.97
C THR A 137 -3.93 -1.50 -7.52
N ALA A 138 -3.11 -1.64 -8.57
CA ALA A 138 -2.41 -0.52 -9.20
C ALA A 138 -3.36 0.49 -9.86
N VAL A 139 -4.37 -0.01 -10.59
CA VAL A 139 -5.40 0.80 -11.26
C VAL A 139 -6.19 1.63 -10.25
N ILE A 140 -6.41 1.13 -9.03
CA ILE A 140 -7.09 1.89 -7.98
C ILE A 140 -6.11 2.82 -7.25
N ALA A 141 -4.92 2.31 -6.91
CA ALA A 141 -3.93 3.01 -6.08
C ALA A 141 -3.42 4.31 -6.70
N ILE A 142 -3.00 4.25 -7.97
CA ILE A 142 -2.33 5.36 -8.63
C ILE A 142 -3.28 6.57 -8.78
N PRO A 143 -4.50 6.42 -9.33
CA PRO A 143 -5.44 7.54 -9.43
C PRO A 143 -5.85 8.06 -8.06
N LEU A 144 -6.05 7.18 -7.07
CA LEU A 144 -6.52 7.57 -5.76
C LEU A 144 -5.47 8.40 -5.00
N LEU A 145 -4.19 8.03 -5.08
CA LEU A 145 -3.10 8.83 -4.54
C LEU A 145 -3.00 10.19 -5.25
N PHE A 146 -3.09 10.20 -6.59
CA PHE A 146 -3.04 11.43 -7.38
C PHE A 146 -4.19 12.40 -7.03
N LEU A 147 -5.42 11.88 -6.94
CA LEU A 147 -6.60 12.65 -6.55
C LEU A 147 -6.50 13.17 -5.11
N GLY A 148 -6.02 12.32 -4.18
CA GLY A 148 -5.78 12.70 -2.80
C GLY A 148 -4.82 13.89 -2.69
N ILE A 149 -3.64 13.80 -3.32
CA ILE A 149 -2.64 14.87 -3.33
C ILE A 149 -3.21 16.15 -3.95
N ARG A 150 -3.96 16.03 -5.06
CA ARG A 150 -4.57 17.19 -5.73
C ARG A 150 -5.65 17.84 -4.88
N HIS A 151 -6.42 17.06 -4.12
CA HIS A 151 -7.44 17.58 -3.21
C HIS A 151 -6.79 18.39 -2.07
N LEU A 152 -5.78 17.79 -1.42
CA LEU A 152 -5.06 18.41 -0.32
C LEU A 152 -4.33 19.70 -0.75
N GLY A 153 -3.71 19.70 -1.94
CA GLY A 153 -3.07 20.89 -2.49
C GLY A 153 -4.02 22.00 -2.97
N LYS A 154 -5.34 21.79 -2.99
CA LYS A 154 -6.34 22.87 -3.18
C LYS A 154 -6.76 23.53 -1.87
N ILE A 155 -6.46 22.90 -0.74
CA ILE A 155 -6.80 23.38 0.60
C ILE A 155 -5.72 24.34 1.12
N GLU A 156 -4.47 24.20 0.63
CA GLU A 156 -3.40 25.20 0.69
C GLU A 156 -3.84 26.51 0.00
#